data_AF-A0A428CLD1-F1
#
_entry.id   AF-A0A428CLD1-F1
#
_cell.length_a   1.000
_cell.length_b   1.000
_cell.length_c   1.000
_cell.angle_alpha   90.00
_cell.angle_beta   90.00
_cell.angle_gamma   90.00
#
_symmetry.space_group_name_H-M   'P 1'
#
loop_
_entity.id
_entity.type
_entity.pdbx_description
1 polymer ?
#
loop_
_entity_poly.entity_id
_entity_poly.type
_entity_poly.pdbx_seq_one_letter_code
_entity_poly.pdbx_strand_id
1 'polypeptide(L)'
;MLQERFNNASHDLIDSYVKTKGFASHAEVYAVNEALKANPNATMDDLLVNVIHTDKGKSYINKMPYAGGEMFVRCPHCQYMLDGFNMISEVRK
;
A
#
# COMPACT_ATOMS: atom_id res chain seq x y z
N MET A 1 11.64 -10.89 -3.80
CA MET A 1 11.41 -10.22 -2.50
C MET A 1 9.96 -10.34 -2.02
N LEU A 2 8.99 -9.70 -2.69
CA LEU A 2 7.58 -9.76 -2.22
C LEU A 2 6.97 -11.17 -2.33
N GLN A 3 7.35 -11.97 -3.33
CA GLN A 3 6.89 -13.35 -3.47
C GLN A 3 7.28 -14.23 -2.28
N GLU A 4 8.47 -14.02 -1.73
CA GLU A 4 8.94 -14.76 -0.55
C GLU A 4 8.12 -14.40 0.69
N ARG A 5 7.84 -13.11 0.87
CA ARG A 5 6.95 -12.64 1.94
C ARG A 5 5.54 -13.22 1.81
N PHE A 6 5.03 -13.26 0.58
CA PHE A 6 3.73 -13.87 0.28
C PHE A 6 3.70 -15.35 0.69
N ASN A 7 4.73 -16.11 0.32
CA ASN A 7 4.82 -17.53 0.63
C ASN A 7 5.03 -17.81 2.13
N ASN A 8 5.67 -16.89 2.85
CA ASN A 8 5.98 -17.02 4.28
C ASN A 8 4.94 -16.38 5.21
N ALA A 9 3.87 -15.80 4.67
CA ALA A 9 2.81 -15.19 5.47
C ALA A 9 2.11 -16.25 6.35
N SER A 10 1.88 -15.95 7.62
CA SER A 10 1.15 -16.84 8.51
C SER A 10 -0.33 -16.90 8.13
N HIS A 11 -0.98 -18.05 8.37
CA HIS A 11 -2.42 -18.20 8.17
C HIS A 11 -3.21 -17.18 9.01
N ASP A 12 -2.80 -16.97 10.27
CA ASP A 12 -3.40 -15.95 11.14
C ASP A 12 -3.35 -14.55 10.50
N LEU A 13 -2.23 -14.18 9.87
CA LEU A 13 -2.13 -12.90 9.18
C LEU A 13 -3.06 -12.85 7.97
N ILE A 14 -3.07 -13.90 7.13
CA ILE A 14 -3.90 -13.98 5.93
C ILE A 14 -5.40 -13.86 6.28
N ASP A 15 -5.81 -14.46 7.40
CA ASP A 15 -7.22 -14.50 7.85
C ASP A 15 -7.61 -13.28 8.71
N SER A 16 -6.65 -12.51 9.22
CA SER A 16 -6.88 -11.43 10.19
C SER A 16 -7.67 -10.22 9.66
N TYR A 17 -7.74 -10.00 8.35
CA TYR A 17 -8.40 -8.83 7.77
C TYR A 17 -9.57 -9.18 6.83
N VAL A 18 -10.77 -9.13 7.40
CA VAL A 18 -12.07 -9.50 6.80
C VAL A 18 -12.47 -8.64 5.58
N LYS A 19 -11.86 -7.45 5.40
CA LYS A 19 -12.26 -6.46 4.37
C LYS A 19 -11.25 -6.33 3.21
N THR A 20 -10.71 -7.43 2.69
CA THR A 20 -9.91 -7.38 1.44
C THR A 20 -10.46 -8.32 0.38
N LYS A 21 -10.13 -8.06 -0.89
CA LYS A 21 -10.35 -9.00 -2.00
C LYS A 21 -9.37 -10.18 -2.00
N GLY A 22 -8.60 -10.36 -0.93
CA GLY A 22 -7.53 -11.35 -0.79
C GLY A 22 -6.25 -10.75 -0.22
N PHE A 23 -5.40 -11.58 0.38
CA PHE A 23 -4.07 -11.19 0.86
C PHE A 23 -3.21 -10.64 -0.29
N ALA A 24 -2.44 -9.57 -0.04
CA ALA A 24 -1.61 -8.88 -1.03
C ALA A 24 -2.35 -8.30 -2.26
N SER A 25 -3.67 -8.12 -2.21
CA SER A 25 -4.48 -7.64 -3.35
C SER A 25 -4.59 -6.12 -3.50
N HIS A 26 -4.06 -5.33 -2.55
CA HIS A 26 -4.18 -3.88 -2.58
C HIS A 26 -3.22 -3.22 -3.58
N ALA A 27 -3.60 -2.01 -4.00
CA ALA A 27 -2.92 -1.25 -5.04
C ALA A 27 -1.46 -0.98 -4.70
N GLU A 28 -1.13 -0.69 -3.44
CA GLU A 28 0.24 -0.40 -3.02
C GLU A 28 1.17 -1.61 -3.17
N VAL A 29 0.69 -2.83 -2.84
CA VAL A 29 1.48 -4.06 -2.97
C VAL A 29 1.70 -4.37 -4.44
N TYR A 30 0.67 -4.19 -5.27
CA TYR A 30 0.76 -4.36 -6.71
C TYR A 30 1.77 -3.38 -7.33
N ALA A 31 1.68 -2.08 -7.01
CA ALA A 31 2.55 -1.06 -7.56
C ALA A 31 4.03 -1.29 -7.24
N VAL A 32 4.34 -1.64 -5.98
CA VAL A 32 5.72 -1.96 -5.58
C VAL A 32 6.23 -3.22 -6.28
N ASN A 33 5.39 -4.26 -6.42
CA ASN A 33 5.77 -5.47 -7.11
C ASN A 33 6.12 -5.22 -8.59
N GLU A 34 5.31 -4.43 -9.29
CA GLU A 34 5.58 -4.09 -10.68
C GLU A 34 6.83 -3.20 -10.82
N ALA A 35 7.07 -2.27 -9.89
CA ALA A 35 8.29 -1.46 -9.87
C ALA A 35 9.56 -2.31 -9.71
N LEU A 36 9.55 -3.28 -8.79
CA LEU A 36 10.67 -4.21 -8.58
C LEU A 36 10.89 -5.15 -9.77
N LYS A 37 9.81 -5.57 -10.46
CA LYS A 37 9.94 -6.35 -11.69
C LYS A 37 10.52 -5.54 -12.84
N ALA A 38 10.13 -4.27 -12.95
CA ALA A 38 10.62 -3.36 -13.99
C ALA A 38 12.10 -3.02 -13.81
N ASN A 39 12.59 -2.97 -12.57
CA ASN A 39 14.01 -2.81 -12.27
C ASN A 39 14.48 -3.85 -11.23
N PRO A 40 15.00 -5.01 -11.67
CA PRO A 40 15.46 -6.07 -10.76
C PRO A 40 16.62 -5.69 -9.84
N ASN A 41 17.34 -4.60 -10.14
CA ASN A 41 18.41 -4.08 -9.31
C ASN A 41 17.91 -3.06 -8.27
N ALA A 42 16.64 -2.65 -8.32
CA ALA A 42 16.07 -1.75 -7.35
C ALA A 42 16.00 -2.42 -5.97
N THR A 43 16.39 -1.67 -4.97
CA THR A 43 16.27 -2.01 -3.56
C THR A 43 15.05 -1.35 -2.94
N MET A 44 14.77 -1.65 -1.68
CA MET A 44 13.63 -1.06 -0.96
C MET A 44 13.80 0.46 -0.77
N ASP A 45 15.04 0.91 -0.56
CA ASP A 45 15.36 2.32 -0.33
C ASP A 45 15.18 3.17 -1.59
N ASP A 46 15.22 2.55 -2.76
CA ASP A 46 14.99 3.21 -4.06
C ASP A 46 13.51 3.53 -4.32
N LEU A 47 12.58 2.99 -3.52
CA LEU A 47 11.15 3.12 -3.72
C LEU A 47 10.49 3.89 -2.56
N LEU A 48 9.84 5.01 -2.91
CA LEU A 48 8.98 5.78 -2.02
C LEU A 48 7.51 5.51 -2.38
N VAL A 49 6.73 5.11 -1.38
CA VAL A 49 5.34 4.67 -1.57
C VAL A 49 4.38 5.65 -0.89
N ASN A 50 3.45 6.18 -1.67
CA ASN A 50 2.36 7.03 -1.19
C ASN A 50 1.01 6.41 -1.57
N VAL A 51 0.19 6.11 -0.56
CA VAL A 51 -1.15 5.54 -0.77
C VAL A 51 -2.19 6.60 -0.43
N ILE A 52 -3.03 6.93 -1.41
CA ILE A 52 -4.13 7.89 -1.26
C ILE A 52 -5.47 7.27 -1.62
N HIS A 53 -6.51 7.61 -0.85
CA HIS A 53 -7.89 7.36 -1.19
C HIS A 53 -8.46 8.52 -2.02
N THR A 54 -8.76 8.25 -3.28
CA THR A 54 -9.28 9.24 -4.22
C THR A 54 -10.78 9.49 -4.08
N ASP A 55 -11.50 8.56 -3.45
CA ASP A 55 -12.95 8.64 -3.19
C ASP A 55 -13.30 9.50 -1.97
N LYS A 56 -12.42 9.54 -0.96
CA LYS A 56 -12.57 10.36 0.26
C LYS A 56 -12.09 11.81 0.13
N GLY A 57 -11.53 12.18 -1.02
CA GLY A 57 -11.10 13.54 -1.35
C GLY A 57 -12.17 14.40 -2.05
N LYS A 58 -13.37 13.87 -2.34
CA LYS A 58 -14.46 14.65 -2.95
C LYS A 58 -15.15 15.58 -1.94
N SER A 59 -14.39 16.34 -1.16
CA SER A 59 -14.92 17.54 -0.54
C SER A 59 -14.70 18.70 -1.50
N TYR A 60 -15.80 19.36 -1.86
CA TYR A 60 -15.74 20.61 -2.62
C TYR A 60 -15.47 21.74 -1.64
N ILE A 61 -14.31 22.38 -1.72
CA ILE A 61 -14.15 23.74 -1.23
C ILE A 61 -14.36 24.64 -2.45
N ASN A 62 -15.35 25.53 -2.40
CA ASN A 62 -15.70 26.44 -3.50
C ASN A 62 -15.93 25.75 -4.87
N LYS A 63 -16.61 24.58 -4.88
CA LYS A 63 -16.94 23.82 -6.11
C LYS A 63 -15.72 23.34 -6.92
N MET A 64 -14.50 23.48 -6.41
CA MET A 64 -13.31 22.87 -6.98
C MET A 64 -13.09 21.50 -6.33
N PRO A 65 -12.87 20.43 -7.11
CA PRO A 65 -12.49 19.15 -6.54
C PRO A 65 -11.14 19.32 -5.83
N TYR A 66 -11.09 19.02 -4.54
CA TYR A 66 -9.82 18.90 -3.84
C TYR A 66 -9.12 17.65 -4.36
N ALA A 67 -8.22 17.81 -5.34
CA ALA A 67 -7.55 16.72 -6.04
C ALA A 67 -6.42 16.06 -5.21
N GLY A 68 -6.47 16.15 -3.88
CA GLY A 68 -5.42 15.65 -2.99
C GLY A 68 -5.58 14.19 -2.55
N GLY A 69 -6.80 13.67 -2.54
CA GLY A 69 -7.11 12.42 -1.83
C GLY A 69 -6.84 12.51 -0.33
N GLU A 70 -7.24 11.48 0.43
CA GLU A 70 -6.85 11.34 1.85
C GLU A 70 -5.72 10.30 1.93
N MET A 71 -4.67 10.58 2.70
CA MET A 71 -3.61 9.59 2.95
C MET A 71 -4.21 8.36 3.63
N PHE A 72 -3.84 7.19 3.13
CA PHE A 72 -4.33 5.92 3.65
C PHE A 72 -3.21 5.19 4.39
N VAL A 73 -3.49 4.89 5.67
CA VAL A 73 -2.65 3.99 6.46
C VAL A 73 -2.93 2.56 5.99
N ARG A 74 -1.86 1.84 5.67
CA ARG A 74 -1.92 0.46 5.19
C ARG A 74 -2.66 -0.45 6.18
N CYS A 75 -3.39 -1.43 5.66
CA CYS A 75 -3.93 -2.51 6.48
C CYS A 75 -2.80 -3.46 6.95
N PRO A 76 -3.03 -4.33 7.96
CA PRO A 76 -2.01 -5.26 8.46
C PRO A 76 -1.38 -6.14 7.38
N HIS A 77 -2.16 -6.59 6.39
CA HIS A 77 -1.63 -7.38 5.28
C HIS A 77 -0.59 -6.61 4.46
N CYS A 78 -0.90 -5.36 4.12
CA CYS A 78 -0.03 -4.53 3.30
C CYS A 78 1.16 -4.03 4.09
N GLN A 79 0.99 -3.81 5.40
CA GLN A 79 2.08 -3.50 6.31
C GLN A 79 3.12 -4.63 6.34
N TYR A 80 2.69 -5.89 6.48
CA TYR A 80 3.61 -7.03 6.42
C TYR A 80 4.29 -7.16 5.05
N MET A 81 3.50 -7.07 3.96
CA MET A 81 4.05 -7.21 2.61
C MET A 81 5.10 -6.14 2.30
N LEU A 82 4.85 -4.92 2.75
CA LEU A 82 5.68 -3.75 2.46
C LEU A 82 6.49 -3.27 3.67
N ASP A 83 6.76 -4.16 4.64
CA ASP A 83 7.60 -3.85 5.78
C ASP A 83 9.03 -3.52 5.33
N GLY A 84 9.59 -2.41 5.81
CA GLY A 84 10.90 -1.89 5.40
C GLY A 84 10.91 -0.97 4.17
N PHE A 85 9.78 -0.75 3.47
CA PHE A 85 9.69 0.28 2.41
C PHE A 85 9.48 1.67 3.00
N ASN A 86 9.93 2.70 2.27
CA ASN A 86 9.72 4.10 2.64
C ASN A 86 8.27 4.52 2.35
N MET A 87 7.44 4.57 3.40
CA MET A 87 6.02 4.91 3.32
C MET A 87 5.77 6.33 3.79
N ILE A 88 5.18 7.17 2.93
CA ILE A 88 4.83 8.55 3.32
C ILE A 88 3.36 8.71 3.74
N SER A 89 2.50 7.75 3.43
CA SER A 89 1.07 7.81 3.77
C SER A 89 0.74 7.40 5.21
N GLU A 90 1.72 6.99 6.01
CA GLU A 90 1.57 6.53 7.41
C GLU A 90 1.53 7.69 8.41
N VAL A 91 0.83 8.76 8.07
CA VAL A 91 0.68 9.90 8.98
C VAL A 91 -0.25 9.49 10.12
N ARG A 92 0.33 9.39 11.33
CA ARG A 92 -0.45 9.21 12.55
C ARG A 92 -1.37 10.42 12.73
N LYS A 93 -2.65 10.16 13.05
CA LYS A 93 -3.57 11.19 13.52
C LYS A 93 -3.06 11.87 14.78
#